data_AF-A0A972H0Z1-F1
#
_entry.id   AF-A0A972H0Z1-F1
#
_cell.length_a   1.000
_cell.length_b   1.000
_cell.length_c   1.000
_cell.angle_alpha   90.00
_cell.angle_beta   90.00
_cell.angle_gamma   90.00
#
_symmetry.space_group_name_H-M   'P 1'
#
loop_
_entity.id
_entity.type
_entity.pdbx_description
1 polymer ?
#
loop_
_entity_poly.entity_id
_entity_poly.type
_entity_poly.pdbx_seq_one_letter_code
_entity_poly.pdbx_strand_id
1 'polypeptide(L)'
;MHLVAPVVTPPIPSAPSGLIAAPGDAQVSLAWNTVTGATYYRIYQSRSNNALMFQVSWFVGAVGAAAKAGIVTGFEKRVFEPNASITREQMAVMISLAMKTAGVVMTVDEGQLSSFTDAKSIHEWARDSLAHAVKAGIVKGVSDSLFVPEADATRAEAVVMIKRFLQYVKFMN
;
A
#
# COMPACT_ATOMS: atom_id res chain seq x y z
N MET A 1 3.93 33.22 32.08
CA MET A 1 3.10 32.08 31.62
C MET A 1 2.56 32.46 30.24
N HIS A 2 3.24 32.06 29.16
CA HIS A 2 2.80 32.37 27.79
C HIS A 2 1.81 31.29 27.36
N LEU A 3 0.53 31.64 27.22
CA LEU A 3 -0.48 30.76 26.68
C LEU A 3 -0.38 30.79 25.15
N VAL A 4 0.09 29.70 24.54
CA VAL A 4 0.01 29.51 23.09
C VAL A 4 -1.41 29.04 22.79
N ALA A 5 -2.18 29.83 22.05
CA ALA A 5 -3.52 29.44 21.61
C ALA A 5 -3.43 28.21 20.68
N PRO A 6 -4.36 27.23 20.79
CA PRO A 6 -4.34 26.05 19.94
C PRO A 6 -4.52 26.45 18.47
N VAL A 7 -3.66 25.92 17.59
CA VAL A 7 -3.81 26.08 16.14
C VAL A 7 -5.03 25.27 15.70
N VAL A 8 -6.13 25.95 15.41
CA VAL A 8 -7.31 25.31 14.80
C VAL A 8 -7.03 25.14 13.31
N THR A 9 -6.81 23.91 12.85
CA THR A 9 -6.72 23.62 11.41
C THR A 9 -8.07 23.94 10.76
N PRO A 10 -8.14 24.82 9.74
CA PRO A 10 -9.40 25.10 9.07
C PRO A 10 -9.97 23.82 8.45
N PRO A 11 -11.29 23.61 8.52
CA PRO A 11 -11.92 22.44 7.90
C PRO A 11 -11.65 22.46 6.39
N ILE A 12 -11.38 21.27 5.83
CA ILE A 12 -11.15 21.11 4.39
C ILE A 12 -12.43 21.57 3.65
N PRO A 13 -12.36 22.57 2.77
CA PRO A 13 -13.52 23.03 2.00
C PRO A 13 -14.05 21.91 1.10
N SER A 14 -15.37 21.78 0.99
CA SER A 14 -15.98 20.81 0.08
C SER A 14 -15.70 21.16 -1.39
N ALA A 15 -15.78 20.19 -2.29
CA ALA A 15 -15.64 20.47 -3.72
C ALA A 15 -16.75 21.43 -4.21
N PRO A 16 -16.43 22.41 -5.08
CA PRO A 16 -17.44 23.29 -5.66
C PRO A 16 -18.46 22.51 -6.49
N SER A 17 -19.73 22.92 -6.44
CA SER A 17 -20.83 22.31 -7.18
C SER A 17 -21.47 23.29 -8.15
N GLY A 18 -22.29 22.80 -9.09
CA GLY A 18 -23.04 23.65 -10.01
C GLY A 18 -22.19 24.33 -11.08
N LEU A 19 -21.09 23.69 -11.52
CA LEU A 19 -20.26 24.21 -12.59
C LEU A 19 -21.06 24.29 -13.90
N ILE A 20 -21.21 25.51 -14.42
CA ILE A 20 -21.79 25.79 -15.73
C ILE A 20 -20.74 26.45 -16.62
N ALA A 21 -20.73 26.08 -17.89
CA ALA A 21 -19.90 26.68 -18.92
C ALA A 21 -20.79 27.32 -19.99
N ALA A 22 -20.64 28.63 -20.19
CA ALA A 22 -21.33 29.37 -21.26
C ALA A 22 -20.32 29.70 -22.37
N PRO A 23 -20.57 29.26 -23.61
CA PRO A 23 -19.71 29.62 -24.75
C PRO A 23 -19.88 31.10 -25.08
N GLY A 24 -18.79 31.75 -25.49
CA GLY A 24 -18.79 33.11 -26.02
C GLY A 24 -17.79 33.25 -27.16
N ASP A 25 -17.76 34.43 -27.78
CA ASP A 25 -16.85 34.70 -28.90
C ASP A 25 -15.39 34.68 -28.42
N ALA A 26 -14.66 33.64 -28.83
CA ALA A 26 -13.28 33.37 -28.45
C ALA A 26 -12.99 33.15 -26.95
N GLN A 27 -14.02 33.06 -26.10
CA GLN A 27 -13.88 32.83 -24.65
C GLN A 27 -14.96 31.88 -24.11
N VAL A 28 -14.69 31.25 -22.96
CA VAL A 28 -15.68 30.44 -22.22
C VAL A 28 -15.85 31.06 -20.84
N SER A 29 -17.08 31.37 -20.46
CA SER A 29 -17.40 31.83 -19.10
C SER A 29 -17.74 30.64 -18.22
N LEU A 30 -17.06 30.51 -17.09
CA LEU A 30 -17.30 29.47 -16.10
C LEU A 30 -17.93 30.08 -14.84
N ALA A 31 -18.99 29.48 -14.32
CA ALA A 31 -19.61 29.87 -13.05
C ALA A 31 -19.90 28.63 -12.20
N TRP A 32 -19.83 28.77 -10.88
CA TRP A 32 -20.10 27.70 -9.91
C TRP A 32 -20.53 28.28 -8.56
N ASN A 33 -21.06 27.43 -7.69
CA ASN A 33 -21.47 27.83 -6.34
C ASN A 33 -20.24 28.08 -5.45
N THR A 34 -20.27 29.15 -4.66
CA THR A 34 -19.19 29.46 -3.71
C THR A 34 -19.09 28.41 -2.60
N VAL A 35 -17.86 28.04 -2.24
CA VAL A 35 -17.60 27.11 -1.13
C VAL A 35 -17.16 27.91 0.10
N THR A 36 -17.89 27.76 1.21
CA THR A 36 -17.51 28.35 2.50
C THR A 36 -16.15 27.81 2.96
N GLY A 37 -15.20 28.71 3.23
CA GLY A 37 -13.83 28.35 3.64
C GLY A 37 -12.83 28.20 2.49
N ALA A 38 -13.25 28.32 1.22
CA ALA A 38 -12.32 28.33 0.10
C ALA A 38 -11.63 29.69 -0.06
N THR A 39 -10.30 29.72 0.04
CA THR A 39 -9.49 30.94 -0.15
C THR A 39 -9.09 31.15 -1.61
N TYR A 40 -9.10 30.09 -2.43
CA TYR A 40 -8.81 30.16 -3.86
C TYR A 40 -9.45 28.97 -4.59
N TYR A 41 -9.56 29.09 -5.92
CA TYR A 41 -9.93 28.00 -6.81
C TYR A 41 -8.81 27.76 -7.82
N ARG A 42 -8.57 26.50 -8.19
CA ARG A 42 -7.68 26.13 -9.31
C ARG A 42 -8.54 25.59 -10.44
N ILE A 43 -8.39 26.18 -11.64
CA ILE A 43 -9.12 25.79 -12.84
C ILE A 43 -8.15 25.07 -13.76
N TYR A 44 -8.52 23.87 -14.22
CA TYR A 44 -7.72 23.08 -15.16
C TYR A 44 -8.50 22.94 -16.47
N GLN A 45 -7.88 23.34 -17.59
CA GLN A 45 -8.44 23.16 -18.93
C GLN A 45 -7.56 22.21 -19.74
N SER A 46 -8.17 21.32 -20.53
CA SER A 46 -7.48 20.48 -21.50
C SER A 46 -8.04 20.72 -22.90
N ARG A 47 -7.17 20.90 -23.90
CA ARG A 47 -7.54 21.01 -25.33
C ARG A 47 -7.32 19.72 -26.11
N SER A 48 -7.00 18.64 -25.41
CA SER A 48 -6.84 17.32 -25.97
C SER A 48 -7.64 16.35 -25.11
N ASN A 49 -8.39 15.46 -25.75
CA ASN A 49 -9.13 14.42 -25.04
C ASN A 49 -8.19 13.30 -24.57
N ASN A 50 -7.08 13.67 -23.89
CA ASN A 50 -6.25 12.84 -23.02
C ASN A 50 -5.04 13.65 -22.50
N ALA A 51 -5.13 14.25 -21.31
CA ALA A 51 -3.97 14.76 -20.59
C ALA A 51 -4.28 14.93 -19.09
N LEU A 52 -4.05 13.84 -18.35
CA LEU A 52 -3.49 13.75 -16.99
C LEU A 52 -3.64 14.96 -16.05
N MET A 53 -4.50 14.84 -15.03
CA MET A 53 -4.18 15.07 -13.61
C MET A 53 -5.43 14.75 -12.76
N PHE A 54 -5.24 14.01 -11.66
CA PHE A 54 -6.25 13.30 -10.84
C PHE A 54 -6.68 11.89 -11.31
N GLN A 55 -5.78 11.12 -11.91
CA GLN A 55 -5.85 9.68 -11.63
C GLN A 55 -5.26 9.50 -10.23
N VAL A 56 -6.13 9.39 -9.21
CA VAL A 56 -5.76 8.61 -8.02
C VAL A 56 -5.20 7.32 -8.59
N SER A 57 -3.88 7.10 -8.49
CA SER A 57 -3.26 5.95 -9.15
C SER A 57 -4.04 4.70 -8.75
N TRP A 58 -4.28 3.78 -9.69
CA TRP A 58 -5.20 2.66 -9.48
C TRP A 58 -4.94 1.86 -8.19
N PHE A 59 -3.68 1.86 -7.71
CA PHE A 59 -3.25 1.19 -6.49
C PHE A 59 -3.49 1.99 -5.19
N VAL A 60 -3.77 3.30 -5.22
CA VAL A 60 -3.87 4.16 -4.02
C VAL A 60 -4.94 3.65 -3.06
N GLY A 61 -6.10 3.23 -3.57
CA GLY A 61 -7.16 2.65 -2.74
C GLY A 61 -6.71 1.36 -2.05
N ALA A 62 -6.05 0.47 -2.80
CA ALA A 62 -5.57 -0.81 -2.30
C ALA A 62 -4.43 -0.65 -1.28
N VAL A 63 -3.45 0.19 -1.59
CA VAL A 63 -2.31 0.51 -0.71
C VAL A 63 -2.80 1.22 0.55
N GLY A 64 -3.75 2.15 0.44
CA GLY A 64 -4.36 2.83 1.58
C GLY A 64 -5.11 1.88 2.50
N ALA A 65 -5.86 0.92 1.94
CA ALA A 65 -6.52 -0.12 2.73
C ALA A 65 -5.51 -1.05 3.42
N ALA A 66 -4.47 -1.48 2.70
CA ALA A 66 -3.40 -2.31 3.25
C ALA A 66 -2.63 -1.60 4.36
N ALA A 67 -2.35 -0.30 4.21
CA ALA A 67 -1.71 0.52 5.23
C ALA A 67 -2.60 0.69 6.46
N LYS A 68 -3.89 0.97 6.27
CA LYS A 68 -4.86 1.07 7.38
C LYS A 68 -5.01 -0.26 8.13
N ALA A 69 -4.92 -1.38 7.42
CA ALA A 69 -4.95 -2.72 8.00
C ALA A 69 -3.62 -3.12 8.68
N GLY A 70 -2.54 -2.34 8.52
CA GLY A 70 -1.22 -2.69 9.04
C GLY A 70 -0.48 -3.76 8.23
N ILE A 71 -0.94 -4.06 7.01
CA ILE A 71 -0.31 -4.99 6.06
C ILE A 71 0.90 -4.33 5.36
N VAL A 72 0.86 -3.00 5.23
CA VAL A 72 1.95 -2.19 4.68
C VAL A 72 2.27 -1.10 5.68
N THR A 73 3.48 -1.12 6.25
CA THR A 73 3.92 -0.12 7.23
C THR A 73 4.82 0.96 6.63
N GLY A 74 5.30 0.76 5.40
CA GLY A 74 6.33 1.59 4.76
C GLY A 74 7.72 1.36 5.38
N PHE A 75 8.77 1.86 4.74
CA PHE A 75 10.12 1.89 5.33
C PHE A 75 10.18 2.91 6.47
N GLU A 76 11.31 3.01 7.20
CA GLU A 76 11.51 3.94 8.33
C GLU A 76 11.06 5.39 8.07
N LYS A 77 11.00 5.81 6.81
CA LYS A 77 10.54 7.15 6.37
C LYS A 77 9.02 7.27 6.14
N ARG A 78 8.21 6.24 6.43
CA ARG A 78 6.78 6.13 6.06
C ARG A 78 6.52 6.35 4.56
N VAL A 79 7.52 6.09 3.73
CA VAL A 79 7.40 6.14 2.27
C VAL A 79 7.09 4.75 1.77
N PHE A 80 6.04 4.64 0.96
CA PHE A 80 5.73 3.45 0.19
C PHE A 80 6.13 3.72 -1.26
N GLU A 81 6.89 2.80 -1.85
CA GLU A 81 7.41 2.92 -3.22
C GLU A 81 6.62 1.99 -4.15
N PRO A 82 5.42 2.40 -4.63
CA PRO A 82 4.47 1.49 -5.31
C PRO A 82 4.96 0.95 -6.66
N ASN A 83 6.00 1.56 -7.24
CA ASN A 83 6.57 1.17 -8.52
C ASN A 83 7.90 0.42 -8.37
N ALA A 84 8.42 0.27 -7.15
CA ALA A 84 9.62 -0.53 -6.90
C ALA A 84 9.28 -2.03 -7.00
N SER A 85 10.23 -2.82 -7.49
CA SER A 85 10.17 -4.27 -7.32
C SER A 85 10.12 -4.61 -5.83
N ILE A 86 9.33 -5.62 -5.49
CA ILE A 86 9.26 -6.15 -4.13
C ILE A 86 10.15 -7.38 -4.02
N THR A 87 10.96 -7.45 -2.96
CA THR A 87 11.79 -8.63 -2.69
C THR A 87 10.98 -9.76 -2.08
N ARG A 88 11.50 -10.98 -2.13
CA ARG A 88 10.84 -12.16 -1.56
C ARG A 88 10.67 -12.08 -0.04
N GLU A 89 11.64 -11.52 0.69
CA GLU A 89 11.51 -11.30 2.12
C GLU A 89 10.46 -10.22 2.46
N GLN A 90 10.35 -9.17 1.66
CA GLN A 90 9.29 -8.15 1.82
C GLN A 90 7.90 -8.75 1.60
N MET A 91 7.73 -9.62 0.61
CA MET A 91 6.45 -10.34 0.42
C MET A 91 6.11 -11.22 1.63
N ALA A 92 7.10 -11.92 2.20
CA ALA A 92 6.88 -12.76 3.37
C ALA A 92 6.42 -11.94 4.58
N VAL A 93 7.01 -10.76 4.79
CA VAL A 93 6.56 -9.82 5.81
C VAL A 93 5.12 -9.36 5.57
N MET A 94 4.78 -8.94 4.35
CA MET A 94 3.41 -8.53 4.02
C MET A 94 2.39 -9.65 4.28
N ILE A 95 2.73 -10.90 3.96
CA ILE A 95 1.87 -12.06 4.23
C ILE A 95 1.72 -12.33 5.72
N SER A 96 2.78 -12.22 6.51
CA SER A 96 2.70 -12.38 7.95
C SER A 96 1.87 -11.29 8.62
N LEU A 97 1.96 -10.05 8.13
CA LEU A 97 1.09 -8.96 8.57
C LEU A 97 -0.38 -9.21 8.14
N ALA A 98 -0.63 -9.75 6.95
CA ALA A 98 -1.97 -10.13 6.52
C ALA A 98 -2.55 -11.26 7.38
N MET A 99 -1.75 -12.26 7.76
CA MET A 99 -2.14 -13.31 8.70
C MET A 99 -2.51 -12.76 10.07
N LYS A 100 -1.67 -11.86 10.61
CA LYS A 100 -1.94 -11.17 11.87
C LYS A 100 -3.26 -10.38 11.80
N THR A 101 -3.50 -9.69 10.68
CA THR A 101 -4.75 -8.96 10.42
C THR A 101 -5.95 -9.89 10.34
N ALA A 102 -5.78 -11.10 9.81
CA ALA A 102 -6.80 -12.15 9.76
C ALA A 102 -7.00 -12.89 11.11
N GLY A 103 -6.34 -12.46 12.19
CA GLY A 103 -6.49 -13.05 13.52
C GLY A 103 -5.67 -14.32 13.75
N VAL A 104 -4.71 -14.63 12.88
CA VAL A 104 -3.79 -15.78 13.07
C VAL A 104 -2.80 -15.47 14.19
N VAL A 105 -2.66 -16.40 15.12
CA VAL A 105 -1.68 -16.29 16.22
C VAL A 105 -0.28 -16.50 15.67
N MET A 106 0.54 -15.45 15.74
CA MET A 106 1.94 -15.48 15.35
C MET A 106 2.79 -16.15 16.44
N THR A 107 3.28 -17.36 16.21
CA THR A 107 4.34 -17.96 17.04
C THR A 107 5.69 -17.72 16.37
N VAL A 108 6.63 -17.10 17.09
CA VAL A 108 8.01 -16.95 16.66
C VAL A 108 8.73 -18.28 16.82
N ASP A 109 9.30 -18.79 15.74
CA ASP A 109 10.07 -20.03 15.69
C ASP A 109 11.06 -19.94 14.52
N GLU A 110 12.17 -19.21 14.72
CA GLU A 110 13.20 -19.07 13.70
C GLU A 110 13.87 -20.39 13.30
N GLY A 111 13.68 -21.46 14.08
CA GLY A 111 14.13 -22.80 13.71
C GLY A 111 13.58 -23.25 12.36
N GLN A 112 12.44 -22.70 11.93
CA GLN A 112 11.86 -22.96 10.60
C GLN A 112 12.72 -22.45 9.45
N LEU A 113 13.67 -21.55 9.69
CA LEU A 113 14.59 -21.02 8.68
C LEU A 113 15.82 -21.90 8.49
N SER A 114 16.10 -22.86 9.38
CA SER A 114 17.33 -23.66 9.33
C SER A 114 17.43 -24.59 8.12
N SER A 115 16.31 -24.84 7.42
CA SER A 115 16.31 -25.56 6.15
C SER A 115 16.96 -24.76 5.02
N PHE A 116 17.01 -23.42 5.14
CA PHE A 116 17.58 -22.56 4.11
C PHE A 116 19.06 -22.26 4.39
N THR A 117 19.90 -22.60 3.42
CA THR A 117 21.35 -22.37 3.47
C THR A 117 21.72 -20.89 3.43
N ASP A 118 20.87 -20.07 2.84
CA ASP A 118 20.98 -18.62 2.73
C ASP A 118 20.19 -17.88 3.82
N ALA A 119 19.78 -18.57 4.89
CA ALA A 119 19.03 -17.97 6.00
C ALA A 119 19.78 -16.81 6.69
N LYS A 120 21.10 -16.71 6.53
CA LYS A 120 21.92 -15.60 7.03
C LYS A 120 21.78 -14.32 6.22
N SER A 121 21.31 -14.41 4.98
CA SER A 121 21.05 -13.26 4.11
C SER A 121 19.66 -12.66 4.33
N ILE A 122 18.83 -13.28 5.18
CA ILE A 122 17.53 -12.74 5.57
C ILE A 122 17.79 -11.62 6.57
N HIS A 123 17.28 -10.42 6.28
CA HIS A 123 17.41 -9.31 7.20
C HIS A 123 16.66 -9.56 8.52
N GLU A 124 17.21 -9.08 9.63
CA GLU A 124 16.68 -9.28 10.99
C GLU A 124 15.18 -8.95 11.09
N TRP A 125 14.76 -7.82 10.50
CA TRP A 125 13.37 -7.36 10.51
C TRP A 125 12.39 -8.31 9.79
N ALA A 126 12.89 -9.18 8.91
CA ALA A 126 12.09 -10.13 8.15
C ALA A 126 12.06 -11.54 8.78
N ARG A 127 13.00 -11.87 9.68
CA ARG A 127 13.23 -13.25 10.16
C ARG A 127 12.00 -13.87 10.80
N ASP A 128 11.44 -13.22 11.82
CA ASP A 128 10.25 -13.69 12.53
C ASP A 128 9.06 -13.89 11.58
N SER A 129 8.83 -12.89 10.73
CA SER A 129 7.73 -12.91 9.77
C SER A 129 7.89 -14.04 8.76
N LEU A 130 9.09 -14.20 8.22
CA LEU A 130 9.38 -15.24 7.24
C LEU A 130 9.30 -16.63 7.87
N ALA A 131 9.87 -16.81 9.07
CA ALA A 131 9.82 -18.07 9.80
C ALA A 131 8.37 -18.52 10.02
N HIS A 132 7.50 -17.59 10.41
CA HIS A 132 6.09 -17.88 10.59
C HIS A 132 5.39 -18.25 9.26
N ALA A 133 5.64 -17.50 8.19
CA ALA A 133 5.05 -17.78 6.89
C ALA A 133 5.51 -19.11 6.28
N VAL A 134 6.75 -19.51 6.57
CA VAL A 134 7.31 -20.82 6.22
C VAL A 134 6.64 -21.93 7.03
N LYS A 135 6.50 -21.75 8.35
CA LYS A 135 5.79 -22.69 9.24
C LYS A 135 4.35 -22.94 8.78
N ALA A 136 3.67 -21.89 8.33
CA ALA A 136 2.31 -21.96 7.80
C ALA A 136 2.24 -22.63 6.40
N GLY A 137 3.38 -22.93 5.76
CA GLY A 137 3.46 -23.51 4.43
C GLY A 137 3.07 -22.56 3.30
N ILE A 138 2.88 -21.28 3.61
CA ILE A 138 2.45 -20.25 2.66
C ILE A 138 3.63 -19.81 1.82
N VAL A 139 4.72 -19.45 2.49
CA VAL A 139 6.00 -19.10 1.87
C VAL A 139 6.87 -20.33 1.78
N LYS A 140 7.49 -20.54 0.62
CA LYS A 140 8.43 -21.63 0.37
C LYS A 140 9.67 -21.08 -0.33
N GLY A 141 10.80 -21.78 -0.17
CA GLY A 141 12.02 -21.50 -0.91
C GLY A 141 11.86 -21.66 -2.42
N VAL A 142 12.82 -21.17 -3.18
CA VAL A 142 12.95 -21.46 -4.62
C VAL A 142 13.41 -22.91 -4.84
N SER A 143 14.03 -23.50 -3.83
CA SER A 143 14.31 -24.94 -3.69
C SER A 143 14.09 -25.36 -2.23
N ASP A 144 14.34 -26.64 -1.94
CA ASP A 144 14.27 -27.16 -0.56
C ASP A 144 15.29 -26.52 0.39
N SER A 145 16.35 -25.91 -0.16
CA SER A 145 17.48 -25.38 0.63
C SER A 145 17.82 -23.91 0.36
N LEU A 146 17.10 -23.22 -0.54
CA LEU A 146 17.34 -21.81 -0.87
C LEU A 146 16.05 -20.99 -0.81
N PHE A 147 16.12 -19.83 -0.16
CA PHE A 147 15.01 -18.89 -0.11
C PHE A 147 15.16 -17.71 -1.09
N VAL A 148 16.38 -17.20 -1.23
CA VAL A 148 16.82 -16.03 -2.01
C VAL A 148 16.11 -14.74 -1.57
N PRO A 149 16.37 -14.23 -0.35
CA PRO A 149 15.55 -13.19 0.29
C PRO A 149 15.50 -11.86 -0.48
N GLU A 150 16.64 -11.42 -1.02
CA GLU A 150 16.79 -10.13 -1.70
C GLU A 150 16.38 -10.15 -3.17
N ALA A 151 16.09 -11.33 -3.75
CA ALA A 151 15.67 -11.38 -5.15
C ALA A 151 14.28 -10.77 -5.33
N ASP A 152 14.11 -10.10 -6.46
CA ASP A 152 12.82 -9.61 -6.93
C ASP A 152 11.83 -10.76 -7.07
N ALA A 153 10.63 -10.56 -6.53
CA ALA A 153 9.56 -11.51 -6.66
C ALA A 153 8.90 -11.44 -8.03
N THR A 154 8.64 -12.59 -8.63
CA THR A 154 7.81 -12.66 -9.83
C THR A 154 6.32 -12.59 -9.51
N ARG A 155 5.51 -12.18 -10.49
CA ARG A 155 4.04 -12.19 -10.38
C ARG A 155 3.48 -13.58 -10.04
N ALA A 156 4.08 -14.64 -10.59
CA ALA A 156 3.64 -16.01 -10.33
C ALA A 156 3.89 -16.40 -8.87
N GLU A 157 5.04 -16.05 -8.31
CA GLU A 157 5.37 -16.32 -6.91
C GLU A 157 4.44 -15.56 -5.96
N ALA A 158 4.20 -14.27 -6.23
CA ALA A 158 3.26 -13.47 -5.46
C ALA A 158 1.85 -14.11 -5.44
N VAL A 159 1.33 -14.50 -6.60
CA VAL A 159 0.02 -15.15 -6.71
C VAL A 159 -0.03 -16.47 -5.96
N VAL A 160 1.02 -17.30 -6.07
CA VAL A 160 1.08 -18.58 -5.36
C VAL A 160 1.05 -18.38 -3.85
N MET A 161 1.82 -17.42 -3.32
CA MET A 161 1.84 -17.14 -1.89
C MET A 161 0.50 -16.56 -1.41
N ILE A 162 -0.12 -15.65 -2.17
CA ILE A 162 -1.46 -15.12 -1.87
C ILE A 162 -2.50 -16.24 -1.89
N LYS A 163 -2.45 -17.14 -2.88
CA LYS A 163 -3.36 -18.28 -2.98
C LYS A 163 -3.27 -19.16 -1.72
N ARG A 164 -2.06 -19.53 -1.32
CA ARG A 164 -1.84 -20.36 -0.13
C ARG A 164 -2.28 -19.64 1.14
N PHE A 165 -2.03 -18.34 1.25
CA PHE A 165 -2.53 -17.53 2.36
C PHE A 165 -4.06 -17.60 2.44
N LEU A 166 -4.77 -17.32 1.35
CA LEU A 166 -6.23 -17.34 1.30
C LEU A 166 -6.80 -18.72 1.62
N GLN A 167 -6.14 -19.79 1.17
CA GLN A 167 -6.51 -21.16 1.55
C GLN A 167 -6.25 -21.44 3.04
N TYR A 168 -5.11 -21.00 3.57
CA TYR A 168 -4.74 -21.16 4.98
C TYR A 168 -5.76 -20.50 5.91
N VAL A 169 -6.22 -19.29 5.57
CA VAL A 169 -7.25 -18.56 6.34
C VAL A 169 -8.69 -18.93 5.95
N LYS A 170 -8.88 -19.95 5.10
CA LYS A 170 -10.19 -20.45 4.64
C LYS A 170 -11.08 -19.41 3.94
N PHE A 171 -10.47 -18.46 3.26
CA PHE A 171 -11.19 -17.51 2.38
C PHE A 171 -11.33 -18.03 0.95
N MET A 172 -10.70 -19.17 0.65
CA MET A 172 -10.76 -19.85 -0.64
C MET A 172 -10.63 -21.35 -0.42
N ASN A 173 -11.44 -22.14 -1.14
CA ASN A 173 -11.37 -23.61 -1.15
C ASN A 173 -10.49 -24.11 -2.30
#